data_AF-A0A0E9Y128-F1
#
_entry.id   AF-A0A0E9Y128-F1
#
_cell.length_a   1.000
_cell.length_b   1.000
_cell.length_c   1.000
_cell.angle_alpha   90.00
_cell.angle_beta   90.00
_cell.angle_gamma   90.00
#
_symmetry.space_group_name_H-M   'P 1'
#
loop_
_entity.id
_entity.type
_entity.pdbx_description
1 polymer ?
#
loop_
_entity_poly.entity_id
_entity_poly.type
_entity_poly.pdbx_seq_one_letter_code
_entity_poly.pdbx_strand_id
1 'polypeptide(L)'
;MEGQSENSTQTVWYTSKGSQVYAFFLVRPSESWLKLAEPITSPSTKVTLLGYSGQLSWSALQPSGLTVQLPLEPFVNGHGWTLRLDGVK
;
A
#
# COMPACT_ATOMS: atom_id res chain seq x y z
N MET A 1 0.26 0.84 -36.14
CA MET A 1 0.09 1.61 -34.89
C MET A 1 0.40 0.62 -33.78
N GLU A 2 1.58 0.70 -33.22
CA GLU A 2 2.06 -0.25 -32.21
C GLU A 2 1.35 0.02 -30.88
N GLY A 3 0.72 -1.01 -30.33
CA GLY A 3 -0.03 -0.94 -29.08
C GLY A 3 0.88 -1.14 -27.88
N GLN A 4 0.75 -0.27 -26.89
CA GLN A 4 1.20 -0.54 -25.52
C GLN A 4 -0.03 -0.76 -24.66
N SER A 5 -0.43 -2.03 -24.50
CA SER A 5 -1.24 -2.41 -23.34
C SER A 5 -0.29 -2.58 -22.17
N GLU A 6 0.06 -1.47 -21.50
CA GLU A 6 0.73 -1.55 -20.20
C GLU A 6 -0.24 -2.19 -19.21
N ASN A 7 -0.04 -3.48 -18.93
CA ASN A 7 -0.59 -4.12 -17.74
C ASN A 7 -0.10 -3.32 -16.53
N SER A 8 -0.93 -2.40 -16.05
CA SER A 8 -0.64 -1.41 -15.03
C SER A 8 -0.57 -2.08 -13.65
N THR A 9 0.40 -2.98 -13.48
CA THR A 9 0.76 -3.51 -12.18
C THR A 9 1.36 -2.34 -11.43
N GLN A 10 0.61 -1.70 -10.55
CA GLN A 10 1.12 -0.58 -9.75
C GLN A 10 2.41 -1.01 -9.08
N THR A 11 3.50 -0.35 -9.44
CA THR A 11 4.80 -0.66 -8.86
C THR A 11 4.80 -0.16 -7.43
N VAL A 12 4.96 -1.10 -6.51
CA VAL A 12 5.15 -0.83 -5.08
C VAL A 12 6.57 -1.22 -4.75
N TRP A 13 7.26 -0.35 -4.03
CA TRP A 13 8.61 -0.60 -3.52
C TRP A 13 8.59 -0.72 -2.01
N TYR A 14 9.43 -1.59 -1.48
CA TYR A 14 9.53 -1.86 -0.05
C TYR A 14 10.89 -1.46 0.51
N THR A 15 10.88 -0.89 1.71
CA THR A 15 12.07 -0.71 2.55
C THR A 15 11.73 -1.06 3.98
N SER A 16 12.73 -1.28 4.83
CA SER A 16 12.50 -1.59 6.24
C SER A 16 13.44 -0.83 7.16
N LYS A 17 12.95 -0.56 8.37
CA LYS A 17 13.72 0.00 9.48
C LYS A 17 13.36 -0.73 10.76
N GLY A 18 14.23 -1.63 11.21
CA GLY A 18 13.92 -2.53 12.31
C GLY A 18 12.73 -3.43 11.97
N SER A 19 11.69 -3.41 12.80
CA SER A 19 10.46 -4.20 12.61
C SER A 19 9.38 -3.51 11.76
N GLN A 20 9.69 -2.35 11.16
CA GLN A 20 8.74 -1.56 10.37
C GLN A 20 9.05 -1.72 8.90
N VAL A 21 8.03 -2.05 8.11
CA VAL A 21 8.12 -2.12 6.64
C VAL A 21 7.40 -0.93 6.06
N TYR A 22 8.00 -0.32 5.04
CA TYR A 22 7.47 0.84 4.34
C TYR A 22 7.21 0.46 2.90
N ALA A 23 5.96 0.59 2.45
CA ALA A 23 5.54 0.35 1.08
C ALA A 23 5.23 1.69 0.42
N PHE A 24 5.98 2.08 -0.61
CA PHE A 24 5.75 3.33 -1.34
C PHE A 24 5.33 3.08 -2.79
N PHE A 25 4.47 3.95 -3.30
CA PHE A 25 3.94 3.87 -4.66
C PHE A 25 3.75 5.29 -5.21
N LEU A 26 4.04 5.46 -6.51
CA LEU A 26 4.04 6.76 -7.18
C LEU A 26 2.77 7.00 -8.02
N VAL A 27 2.02 5.93 -8.30
CA VAL A 27 0.75 5.99 -9.03
C VAL A 27 -0.36 5.56 -8.07
N ARG A 28 -1.29 6.47 -7.77
CA ARG A 28 -2.45 6.15 -6.94
C ARG A 28 -3.38 5.19 -7.71
N PRO A 29 -3.96 4.18 -7.05
CA PRO A 29 -4.94 3.33 -7.72
C PRO A 29 -6.14 4.17 -8.12
N SER A 30 -6.72 3.88 -9.29
CA SER A 30 -8.03 4.42 -9.69
C SER A 30 -9.13 3.96 -8.73
N GLU A 31 -8.92 2.81 -8.10
CA GLU A 31 -9.77 2.24 -7.07
C GLU A 31 -9.39 2.76 -5.68
N SER A 32 -10.32 2.72 -4.73
CA SER A 32 -10.10 3.17 -3.34
C SER A 32 -9.28 2.19 -2.51
N TRP A 33 -8.64 1.20 -3.14
CA TRP A 33 -7.87 0.17 -2.47
C TRP A 33 -6.54 -0.10 -3.18
N LEU A 34 -5.55 -0.52 -2.40
CA LEU A 34 -4.23 -0.93 -2.87
C LEU A 34 -3.95 -2.37 -2.44
N LYS A 35 -3.53 -3.20 -3.38
CA LYS A 35 -3.11 -4.57 -3.10
C LYS A 35 -1.59 -4.64 -2.93
N LEU A 36 -1.14 -5.17 -1.80
CA LEU A 36 0.25 -5.50 -1.51
C LEU A 36 0.38 -7.01 -1.50
N ALA A 37 1.16 -7.60 -2.41
CA ALA A 37 1.21 -9.05 -2.58
C ALA A 37 2.18 -9.78 -1.62
N GLU A 38 3.20 -9.06 -1.13
CA GLU A 38 4.34 -9.64 -0.45
C GLU A 38 4.20 -9.76 1.08
N PRO A 39 3.71 -8.75 1.83
CA PRO A 39 3.79 -8.78 3.28
C PRO A 39 2.95 -9.90 3.90
N ILE A 40 3.51 -10.65 4.85
CA ILE A 40 2.77 -11.63 5.64
C ILE A 40 2.18 -10.90 6.85
N THR A 41 0.86 -10.75 6.86
CA THR A 41 0.15 -10.08 7.95
C THR A 41 -0.03 -10.98 9.17
N SER A 42 0.02 -10.39 10.36
CA SER A 42 -0.35 -10.99 11.64
C SER A 42 -1.54 -10.26 12.31
N PRO A 43 -2.16 -10.81 13.37
CA PRO A 43 -3.21 -10.12 14.12
C PRO A 43 -2.81 -8.78 14.74
N SER A 44 -1.51 -8.53 14.92
CA SER A 44 -1.00 -7.24 15.42
C SER A 44 -0.69 -6.23 14.31
N THR A 45 -1.00 -6.57 13.06
CA THR A 45 -0.66 -5.72 11.91
C THR A 45 -1.38 -4.39 11.96
N LYS A 46 -0.62 -3.30 11.79
CA LYS A 46 -1.17 -1.95 11.65
C LYS A 46 -0.69 -1.33 10.35
N VAL A 47 -1.60 -0.65 9.67
CA VAL A 47 -1.34 0.02 8.40
C VAL A 47 -1.65 1.50 8.56
N THR A 48 -0.65 2.35 8.32
CA THR A 48 -0.78 3.81 8.42
C THR A 48 -0.27 4.45 7.14
N LEU A 49 -0.98 5.45 6.63
CA LEU A 49 -0.48 6.30 5.55
C LEU A 49 0.32 7.46 6.15
N LEU A 50 1.58 7.64 5.74
CA LEU A 50 2.38 8.76 6.24
C LEU A 50 1.73 10.09 5.83
N GLY A 51 1.59 11.01 6.80
CA GLY A 51 0.88 12.28 6.62
C GLY A 51 -0.64 12.23 6.85
N TYR A 52 -1.20 11.04 7.12
CA TYR A 52 -2.60 10.85 7.51
C TYR A 52 -2.68 10.46 8.99
N SER A 53 -3.55 11.10 9.76
CA SER A 53 -3.65 10.91 11.22
C SER A 53 -4.39 9.63 11.63
N GLY A 54 -5.00 8.90 10.70
CA GLY A 54 -5.80 7.71 10.97
C GLY A 54 -5.09 6.40 10.63
N GLN A 55 -5.54 5.32 11.26
CA GLN A 55 -5.20 3.96 10.84
C GLN A 55 -6.06 3.58 9.62
N LEU A 56 -5.46 2.87 8.66
CA LEU A 56 -6.19 2.39 7.49
C LEU A 56 -6.84 1.04 7.77
N SER A 57 -8.03 0.84 7.22
CA SER A 57 -8.68 -0.46 7.13
C SER A 57 -7.94 -1.33 6.12
N TRP A 58 -7.78 -2.61 6.44
CA TRP A 58 -7.14 -3.58 5.56
C TRP A 58 -7.69 -4.98 5.78
N SER A 59 -7.49 -5.87 4.82
CA SER A 59 -7.79 -7.30 4.90
C SER A 59 -6.61 -8.13 4.44
N ALA A 60 -6.34 -9.24 5.12
CA ALA A 60 -5.29 -10.18 4.74
C ALA A 60 -5.65 -10.91 3.45
N LEU A 61 -4.64 -11.17 2.62
CA LEU A 61 -4.72 -12.10 1.50
C LEU A 61 -4.02 -13.40 1.89
N GLN A 62 -4.55 -14.53 1.43
CA GLN A 62 -3.93 -15.83 1.62
C GLN A 62 -3.19 -16.25 0.35
N PRO A 63 -1.98 -16.85 0.44
CA PRO A 63 -1.21 -17.13 1.67
C PRO A 63 -0.38 -15.93 2.18
N SER A 64 -0.25 -14.87 1.38
CA SER A 64 0.49 -13.64 1.71
C SER A 64 -0.18 -12.43 1.08
N GLY A 65 0.15 -11.26 1.61
CA GLY A 65 -0.32 -9.97 1.13
C GLY A 65 -1.50 -9.40 1.92
N LEU A 66 -1.92 -8.21 1.53
CA LEU A 66 -3.08 -7.53 2.07
C LEU A 66 -3.67 -6.55 1.06
N THR A 67 -4.96 -6.28 1.21
CA THR A 67 -5.65 -5.17 0.54
C THR A 67 -5.88 -4.06 1.55
N VAL A 68 -5.44 -2.85 1.22
CA VAL A 68 -5.52 -1.66 2.07
C VAL A 68 -6.55 -0.71 1.48
N GLN A 69 -7.49 -0.23 2.28
CA GLN A 69 -8.42 0.82 1.87
C GLN A 69 -7.77 2.19 2.06
N LEU A 70 -7.63 2.94 0.96
CA LEU A 70 -7.08 4.28 0.97
C LEU A 70 -8.18 5.32 1.24
N PRO A 71 -7.87 6.43 1.95
CA PRO A 71 -8.83 7.50 2.16
C PRO A 71 -9.20 8.17 0.83
N LEU A 72 -10.46 8.60 0.69
CA LEU A 72 -10.92 9.39 -0.46
C LEU A 72 -10.37 10.82 -0.37
N GLU A 73 -10.22 11.48 -1.52
CA GLU A 73 -9.78 12.87 -1.69
C GLU A 73 -10.48 13.86 -0.73
N PRO A 74 -9.83 14.97 -0.35
CA PRO A 74 -8.65 15.56 -1.00
C PRO A 74 -7.40 15.40 -0.13
N PHE A 75 -6.65 14.31 -0.33
CA PHE A 75 -5.37 14.14 0.35
C PHE A 75 -4.25 14.25 -0.66
N VAL A 76 -3.68 15.46 -0.65
CA VAL A 76 -2.41 15.91 -1.24
C VAL A 76 -2.19 15.58 -2.72
N ASN A 77 -2.04 16.63 -3.51
CA ASN A 77 -1.39 16.64 -4.83
C ASN A 77 0.07 16.14 -4.70
N GLY A 78 0.25 14.87 -4.38
CA GLY A 78 1.53 14.22 -4.14
C GLY A 78 1.90 13.35 -5.32
N HIS A 79 3.20 13.31 -5.65
CA HIS A 79 3.74 12.41 -6.65
C HIS A 79 4.09 11.03 -6.07
N GLY A 80 3.78 10.79 -4.79
CA GLY A 80 4.05 9.53 -4.12
C GLY A 80 3.41 9.43 -2.75
N TRP A 81 3.09 8.20 -2.37
CA TRP A 81 2.48 7.84 -1.09
C TRP A 81 3.31 6.75 -0.43
N THR A 82 3.29 6.70 0.91
CA THR A 82 4.01 5.69 1.67
C THR A 82 3.14 5.15 2.79
N LEU A 83 2.93 3.84 2.77
CA LEU A 83 2.33 3.09 3.87
C LEU A 83 3.42 2.60 4.80
N ARG A 84 3.20 2.78 6.10
CA ARG A 84 3.94 2.09 7.15
C ARG A 84 3.13 0.88 7.59
N LEU A 85 3.79 -0.27 7.56
CA LEU A 85 3.30 -1.58 7.98
C LEU A 85 4.06 -1.99 9.25
N ASP A 86 3.35 -2.08 10.36
CA ASP A 86 3.87 -2.62 11.62
C ASP A 86 3.34 -4.05 11.81
N GLY A 87 4.14 -4.95 12.39
CA GLY A 87 3.71 -6.31 12.70
C GLY A 87 3.59 -7.25 11.49
N VAL A 88 4.23 -6.90 10.37
CA VAL A 88 4.34 -7.74 9.16
C VAL A 88 5.71 -8.42 9.08
N LYS A 89 5.78 -9.53 8.35
CA LYS A 89 7.02 -10.23 7.99
C LYS A 89 7.21 -10.24 6.48
#